data_AF-A0A212L200-F1
#
_entry.id   AF-A0A212L200-F1
#
_cell.length_a   1.000
_cell.length_b   1.000
_cell.length_c   1.000
_cell.angle_alpha   90.00
_cell.angle_beta   90.00
_cell.angle_gamma   90.00
#
_symmetry.space_group_name_H-M   'P 1'
#
loop_
_entity.id
_entity.type
_entity.pdbx_description
1 polymer ?
#
loop_
_entity_poly.entity_id
_entity_poly.type
_entity_poly.pdbx_seq_one_letter_code
_entity_poly.pdbx_strand_id
1 'polypeptide(L)'
;MAETFTCPRAIEDGHDSPVFAHGGQAHWREDGTCSYCGSMSSDAFFKAIDAGEEIIPTDKSYKAYVGAAHRKFYFQHLSEAEKVRFVEYLNARRINIGYPGHFYVRPYFVCFPEKSEG
;
A
#
# COMPACT_ATOMS: atom_id res chain seq x y z
N MET A 1 -0.79 -14.37 20.80
CA MET A 1 0.20 -14.79 19.77
C MET A 1 0.13 -13.75 18.67
N ALA A 2 1.26 -13.22 18.19
CA ALA A 2 1.24 -12.29 17.07
C ALA A 2 0.73 -13.04 15.83
N GLU A 3 -0.24 -12.47 15.14
CA GLU A 3 -0.79 -13.06 13.92
C GLU A 3 0.31 -13.07 12.84
N THR A 4 0.66 -14.26 12.38
CA THR A 4 1.64 -14.46 11.31
C THR A 4 0.92 -14.50 9.97
N PHE A 5 1.44 -13.81 8.98
CA PHE A 5 0.92 -13.78 7.61
C PHE A 5 2.09 -13.82 6.61
N THR A 6 1.83 -14.20 5.37
CA THR A 6 2.88 -14.14 4.34
C THR A 6 2.95 -12.71 3.79
N CYS A 7 4.12 -12.06 3.90
CA CYS A 7 4.27 -10.71 3.37
C CYS A 7 4.21 -10.74 1.84
N PRO A 8 3.31 -9.97 1.19
CA PRO A 8 3.21 -9.95 -0.28
C PRO A 8 4.51 -9.54 -0.96
N ARG A 9 5.31 -8.68 -0.31
CA ARG A 9 6.63 -8.29 -0.81
C ARG A 9 7.65 -9.44 -0.74
N ALA A 10 7.56 -10.29 0.27
CA ALA A 10 8.41 -11.48 0.36
C ALA A 10 8.10 -12.46 -0.77
N ILE A 11 6.82 -12.63 -1.13
CA ILE A 11 6.41 -13.45 -2.29
C ILE A 11 7.02 -12.90 -3.58
N GLU A 12 6.88 -11.61 -3.85
CA GLU A 12 7.46 -10.98 -5.05
C GLU A 12 8.99 -11.07 -5.11
N ASP A 13 9.67 -11.04 -3.95
CA ASP A 13 11.12 -11.18 -3.87
C ASP A 13 11.58 -12.67 -3.98
N GLY A 14 10.66 -13.62 -4.12
CA GLY A 14 10.95 -15.06 -4.22
C GLY A 14 11.25 -15.74 -2.88
N HIS A 15 10.90 -15.08 -1.77
CA HIS A 15 11.11 -15.56 -0.40
C HIS A 15 9.93 -16.36 0.17
N ASP A 16 8.90 -16.67 -0.64
CA ASP A 16 7.89 -17.69 -0.31
C ASP A 16 8.44 -19.13 -0.39
N SER A 17 9.66 -19.27 -0.92
CA SER A 17 10.37 -20.53 -0.98
C SER A 17 10.81 -21.01 0.42
N PRO A 18 10.67 -22.30 0.74
CA PRO A 18 11.14 -22.90 1.98
C PRO A 18 12.66 -22.81 2.18
N VAL A 19 13.40 -22.33 1.18
CA VAL A 19 14.86 -22.14 1.20
C VAL A 19 15.27 -20.88 1.98
N PHE A 20 14.38 -19.90 2.14
CA PHE A 20 14.69 -18.66 2.86
C PHE A 20 14.24 -18.72 4.32
N ALA A 21 15.09 -18.23 5.23
CA ALA A 21 14.78 -18.16 6.65
C ALA A 21 13.43 -17.46 6.88
N HIS A 22 12.48 -18.20 7.45
CA HIS A 22 11.08 -17.82 7.73
C HIS A 22 10.06 -17.93 6.57
N GLY A 23 10.42 -18.41 5.37
CA GLY A 23 9.43 -18.74 4.32
C GLY A 23 8.46 -17.61 3.95
N GLY A 24 8.92 -16.35 4.05
CA GLY A 24 8.11 -15.17 3.79
C GLY A 24 7.07 -14.84 4.87
N GLN A 25 7.08 -15.55 6.00
CA GLN A 25 6.23 -15.24 7.15
C GLN A 25 6.68 -13.93 7.80
N ALA A 26 5.73 -13.03 7.92
CA ALA A 26 5.82 -11.77 8.63
C ALA A 26 4.78 -11.73 9.74
N HIS A 27 4.95 -10.77 10.65
CA HIS A 27 3.96 -10.43 11.65
C HIS A 27 3.88 -8.91 11.74
N TRP A 28 2.79 -8.41 12.32
CA TRP A 28 2.69 -7.00 12.66
C TRP A 28 3.50 -6.74 13.94
N ARG A 29 4.44 -5.80 13.88
CA ARG A 29 5.21 -5.31 15.02
C ARG A 29 4.32 -4.46 15.93
N GLU A 30 4.82 -4.14 17.13
CA GLU A 30 4.12 -3.27 18.10
C GLU A 30 3.82 -1.88 17.55
N ASP A 31 4.62 -1.39 16.60
CA ASP A 31 4.43 -0.11 15.90
C ASP A 31 3.42 -0.19 14.74
N GLY A 32 2.79 -1.34 14.52
CA GLY A 32 1.82 -1.57 13.45
C GLY A 32 2.45 -1.77 12.07
N THR A 33 3.76 -2.02 11.98
CA THR A 33 4.45 -2.28 10.72
C THR A 33 4.76 -3.75 10.48
N CYS A 34 4.77 -4.15 9.21
CA CYS A 34 5.11 -5.49 8.75
C CYS A 34 6.59 -5.77 9.07
N SER A 35 6.85 -6.90 9.75
CA SER A 35 8.21 -7.26 10.17
C SER A 35 9.20 -7.46 9.03
N TYR A 36 8.72 -7.78 7.82
CA TYR A 36 9.53 -7.99 6.62
C TYR A 36 9.79 -6.69 5.84
N CYS A 37 8.74 -6.07 5.29
CA CYS A 37 8.90 -4.92 4.37
C CYS A 37 8.82 -3.55 5.06
N GLY A 38 8.40 -3.49 6.33
CA GLY A 38 8.16 -2.25 7.05
C GLY A 38 6.95 -1.45 6.57
N SER A 39 6.02 -2.08 5.82
CA SER A 39 4.73 -1.47 5.47
C SER A 39 3.88 -1.30 6.72
N MET A 40 3.13 -0.22 6.85
CA MET A 40 1.95 -0.20 7.73
C MET A 40 0.85 -1.15 7.20
N SER A 41 -0.09 -1.54 8.07
CA SER A 41 -1.26 -2.35 7.67
C SER A 41 -2.25 -1.57 6.80
N SER A 42 -3.07 -2.30 6.02
CA SER A 42 -4.11 -1.68 5.17
C SER A 42 -5.15 -0.93 6.02
N ASP A 43 -5.53 -1.47 7.18
CA ASP A 43 -6.40 -0.79 8.13
C ASP A 43 -5.83 0.55 8.60
N ALA A 44 -4.54 0.57 8.97
CA ALA A 44 -3.88 1.80 9.37
C ALA A 44 -3.80 2.79 8.21
N PHE A 45 -3.61 2.29 6.98
CA PHE A 45 -3.54 3.11 5.77
C PHE A 45 -4.88 3.80 5.47
N PHE A 46 -6.00 3.07 5.46
CA PHE A 46 -7.32 3.69 5.26
C PHE A 46 -7.70 4.63 6.40
N LYS A 47 -7.36 4.31 7.65
CA LYS A 47 -7.55 5.23 8.78
C LYS A 47 -6.78 6.54 8.58
N ALA A 48 -5.55 6.48 8.07
CA ALA A 48 -4.77 7.68 7.77
C ALA A 48 -5.40 8.50 6.64
N ILE A 49 -5.92 7.85 5.58
CA ILE A 49 -6.66 8.55 4.52
C ILE A 49 -7.93 9.21 5.08
N ASP A 50 -8.72 8.50 5.87
CA ASP A 50 -9.95 9.03 6.48
C ASP A 50 -9.64 10.17 7.47
N ALA A 51 -8.46 10.18 8.09
CA ALA A 51 -7.96 11.27 8.93
C ALA A 51 -7.42 12.47 8.13
N GLY A 52 -7.36 12.40 6.79
CA GLY A 52 -6.85 13.45 5.93
C GLY A 52 -5.32 13.55 5.87
N GLU A 53 -4.61 12.51 6.33
CA GLU A 53 -3.16 12.48 6.23
C GLU A 53 -2.70 12.49 4.77
N GLU A 54 -1.55 13.14 4.54
CA GLU A 54 -0.97 13.25 3.21
C GLU A 54 -0.43 11.89 2.73
N ILE A 55 -0.86 11.49 1.53
CA ILE A 55 -0.31 10.34 0.81
C ILE A 55 0.72 10.87 -0.19
N ILE A 56 1.99 10.65 0.12
CA ILE A 56 3.12 11.14 -0.65
C ILE A 56 3.47 10.10 -1.71
N PRO A 57 3.30 10.43 -3.00
CA PRO A 57 3.60 9.51 -4.10
C PRO A 57 5.11 9.29 -4.22
N THR A 58 5.49 8.17 -4.81
CA THR A 58 6.90 7.85 -5.09
C THR A 58 7.11 7.63 -6.58
N ASP A 59 8.36 7.44 -6.99
CA ASP A 59 8.76 7.03 -8.33
C ASP A 59 8.39 5.56 -8.66
N LYS A 60 7.71 4.87 -7.74
CA LYS A 60 7.38 3.45 -7.83
C LYS A 60 5.87 3.26 -7.74
N SER A 61 5.32 2.48 -8.68
CA SER A 61 3.88 2.14 -8.75
C SER A 61 3.38 1.26 -7.61
N TYR A 62 4.26 0.77 -6.73
CA TYR A 62 3.92 -0.21 -5.70
C TYR A 62 4.04 0.33 -4.26
N LYS A 63 4.44 1.59 -4.06
CA LYS A 63 4.57 2.16 -2.72
C LYS A 63 4.20 3.64 -2.64
N ALA A 64 3.77 4.06 -1.46
CA ALA A 64 3.59 5.45 -1.05
C ALA A 64 4.16 5.68 0.36
N TYR A 65 4.37 6.93 0.71
CA TYR A 65 4.57 7.33 2.11
C TYR A 65 3.32 8.01 2.67
N VAL A 66 3.12 7.92 3.98
CA VAL A 66 1.94 8.42 4.67
C VAL A 66 2.34 9.36 5.80
N GLY A 67 1.83 10.59 5.72
CA GLY A 67 2.01 11.66 6.70
C GLY A 67 3.45 12.16 6.82
N ALA A 68 3.64 13.11 7.74
CA ALA A 68 4.94 13.78 7.98
C ALA A 68 6.04 12.83 8.48
N ALA A 69 5.67 11.70 9.09
CA ALA A 69 6.62 10.68 9.52
C ALA A 69 7.10 9.76 8.38
N HIS A 70 6.63 9.97 7.14
CA HIS A 70 6.94 9.16 5.96
C HIS A 70 6.77 7.66 6.22
N ARG A 71 5.67 7.28 6.88
CA ARG A 71 5.36 5.87 7.14
C ARG A 71 5.15 5.16 5.81
N LYS A 72 5.81 4.02 5.63
CA LYS A 72 5.82 3.33 4.35
C LYS A 72 4.55 2.50 4.18
N PHE A 73 3.95 2.55 3.00
CA PHE A 73 2.87 1.65 2.61
C PHE A 73 3.16 1.01 1.25
N TYR A 74 3.07 -0.32 1.20
CA TYR A 74 3.15 -1.09 -0.04
C TYR A 74 1.77 -1.51 -0.48
N PHE A 75 1.39 -1.17 -1.71
CA PHE A 75 0.05 -1.44 -2.24
C PHE A 75 -0.28 -2.93 -2.36
N GLN A 76 0.73 -3.81 -2.37
CA GLN A 76 0.53 -5.25 -2.31
C GLN A 76 -0.15 -5.74 -1.03
N HIS A 77 -0.18 -4.92 0.04
CA HIS A 77 -0.95 -5.25 1.25
C HIS A 77 -2.45 -4.98 1.12
N LEU A 78 -2.91 -4.39 0.01
CA LEU A 78 -4.34 -4.26 -0.28
C LEU A 78 -4.86 -5.56 -0.89
N SER A 79 -5.94 -6.09 -0.31
CA SER A 79 -6.80 -7.08 -0.96
C SER A 79 -7.49 -6.49 -2.21
N GLU A 80 -8.09 -7.34 -3.04
CA GLU A 80 -8.81 -6.87 -4.23
C GLU A 80 -9.97 -5.91 -3.89
N ALA A 81 -10.72 -6.18 -2.82
CA ALA A 81 -11.78 -5.29 -2.35
C ALA A 81 -11.22 -3.94 -1.87
N GLU A 82 -10.07 -3.94 -1.21
CA GLU A 82 -9.40 -2.73 -0.76
C GLU A 82 -8.80 -1.93 -1.92
N LYS A 83 -8.30 -2.59 -2.98
CA LYS A 83 -7.89 -1.91 -4.21
C LYS A 83 -9.05 -1.17 -4.86
N VAL A 84 -10.23 -1.80 -4.92
CA VAL A 84 -11.46 -1.14 -5.40
C VAL A 84 -11.81 0.06 -4.53
N ARG A 85 -11.82 -0.11 -3.19
CA ARG A 85 -12.06 0.99 -2.24
C ARG A 85 -11.07 2.14 -2.42
N PHE A 86 -9.79 1.84 -2.66
CA PHE A 86 -8.78 2.86 -2.93
C PHE A 86 -9.09 3.64 -4.21
N VAL A 87 -9.48 2.95 -5.29
CA VAL A 87 -9.88 3.59 -6.55
C VAL A 87 -11.10 4.48 -6.36
N GLU A 88 -12.10 4.04 -5.59
CA GLU A 88 -13.27 4.87 -5.24
C GLU A 88 -12.86 6.14 -4.49
N TYR A 89 -11.99 6.01 -3.49
CA TYR A 89 -11.46 7.14 -2.74
C TYR A 89 -10.67 8.12 -3.62
N LEU A 90 -9.88 7.59 -4.55
CA LEU A 90 -9.11 8.38 -5.51
C LEU A 90 -10.04 9.15 -6.46
N ASN A 91 -11.04 8.47 -7.05
CA ASN A 91 -12.00 9.06 -7.96
C ASN A 91 -12.89 10.12 -7.28
N ALA A 92 -13.28 9.86 -6.03
CA ALA A 92 -14.02 10.81 -5.19
C ALA A 92 -13.15 11.95 -4.64
N ARG A 93 -11.85 12.01 -4.98
CA ARG A 93 -10.87 12.99 -4.48
C ARG A 93 -10.82 13.05 -2.94
N ARG A 94 -11.02 11.91 -2.28
CA ARG A 94 -10.93 11.78 -0.82
C ARG A 94 -9.50 11.57 -0.32
N ILE A 95 -8.57 11.25 -1.22
CA ILE A 95 -7.16 11.07 -0.89
C ILE A 95 -6.45 12.42 -0.96
N ASN A 96 -5.88 12.86 0.16
CA ASN A 96 -4.99 14.01 0.21
C ASN A 96 -3.63 13.63 -0.39
N ILE A 97 -3.46 13.80 -1.70
CA ILE A 97 -2.21 13.47 -2.38
C ILE A 97 -1.21 14.61 -2.18
N GLY A 98 -0.05 14.29 -1.61
CA GLY A 98 1.02 15.26 -1.39
C GLY A 98 1.67 15.74 -2.69
N TYR A 99 2.65 16.63 -2.58
CA TYR A 99 3.32 17.22 -3.75
C TYR A 99 3.75 16.14 -4.78
N PRO A 100 3.38 16.27 -6.06
CA PRO A 100 2.86 17.44 -6.78
C PRO A 100 1.32 17.49 -6.92
N GLY A 101 0.57 16.86 -6.01
CA GLY A 101 -0.89 16.76 -6.05
C GLY A 101 -1.42 15.62 -6.92
N HIS A 102 -0.54 14.76 -7.44
CA HIS A 102 -0.87 13.56 -8.20
C HIS A 102 0.24 12.51 -8.08
N PHE A 103 -0.07 11.25 -8.38
CA PHE A 103 0.93 10.19 -8.43
C PHE A 103 1.85 10.36 -9.65
N TYR A 104 3.17 10.48 -9.44
CA TYR A 104 4.17 10.48 -10.52
C TYR A 104 4.05 9.22 -11.39
N VAL A 105 3.97 8.08 -10.70
CA VAL A 105 3.68 6.78 -11.28
C VAL A 105 2.43 6.25 -10.60
N ARG A 106 1.42 5.92 -11.40
CA ARG A 106 0.15 5.42 -10.88
C ARG A 106 0.35 4.10 -10.13
N PRO A 107 -0.44 3.85 -9.06
CA PRO A 107 -0.48 2.53 -8.46
C PRO A 107 -0.79 1.46 -9.50
N TYR A 108 -0.10 0.31 -9.46
CA TYR A 108 -0.12 -0.69 -10.54
C TYR A 108 -1.51 -1.24 -10.87
N PHE A 109 -2.48 -1.10 -9.96
CA PHE A 109 -3.87 -1.57 -10.10
C PHE A 109 -4.85 -0.46 -10.54
N VAL A 110 -4.37 0.77 -10.75
CA VAL A 110 -5.20 1.91 -11.17
C VAL A 110 -5.13 2.06 -12.69
N CYS A 111 -6.19 1.65 -13.39
CA CYS A 111 -6.37 1.86 -14.82
C CYS A 111 -7.21 3.12 -15.11
N PHE A 112 -6.98 3.79 -16.25
CA PHE A 112 -7.93 4.79 -16.73
C PHE A 112 -9.12 4.06 -17.34
N PRO A 113 -10.37 4.56 -17.20
CA PRO A 113 -11.41 4.17 -18.12
C PRO A 113 -10.95 4.52 -19.53
N GLU A 114 -11.11 3.59 -20.48
CA GLU A 114 -10.89 3.90 -21.90
C GLU A 114 -11.72 5.14 -22.25
N LYS A 115 -11.10 6.11 -22.93
CA LYS A 115 -11.85 7.27 -23.43
C LYS A 115 -12.91 6.71 -24.39
N SER A 116 -14.18 6.77 -24.00
CA SER A 116 -15.28 6.66 -24.95
C SER A 116 -15.11 7.82 -25.92
N GLU A 117 -14.63 7.53 -27.13
CA GLU A 117 -14.58 8.48 -28.23
C GLU A 117 -16.00 9.01 -28.45
N GLY A 118 -16.19 10.29 -28.16
CA GLY A 118 -17.42 11.03 -28.41
C GLY A 118 -17.25 11.94 -29.60
#